data_AF-A0A963IY69-F1
#
_entry.id   AF-A0A963IY69-F1
#
_cell.length_a   1.000
_cell.length_b   1.000
_cell.length_c   1.000
_cell.angle_alpha   90.00
_cell.angle_beta   90.00
_cell.angle_gamma   90.00
#
_symmetry.space_group_name_H-M   'P 1'
#
loop_
_entity.id
_entity.type
_entity.pdbx_description
1 polymer ?
#
loop_
_entity_poly.entity_id
_entity_poly.type
_entity_poly.pdbx_seq_one_letter_code
_entity_poly.pdbx_strand_id
1 'polypeptide(L)'
;MVSRRFQMLVMGLAAALAAGCATVREVDSQVQSWSTLSALPAPPTYRLERLPSQQSTEKAFAPIEALAHQALQRAGLQRDDAAARLVVQMGVRASQALPDWPHYPPMWGWGPGWGGRYPLRAGMMLREQPPTLQRREVSLVLRDTATQQVVYETSALHE
;
A
#
# COMPACT_ATOMS: atom_id res chain seq x y z
N MET A 1 42.06 -33.78 6.76
CA MET A 1 42.20 -32.34 6.47
C MET A 1 41.40 -32.03 5.21
N VAL A 2 40.26 -31.35 5.34
CA VAL A 2 39.44 -30.96 4.18
C VAL A 2 40.16 -29.84 3.43
N SER A 3 40.29 -29.93 2.11
CA SER A 3 41.03 -28.92 1.34
C SER A 3 40.23 -27.59 1.31
N ARG A 4 40.93 -26.44 1.36
CA ARG A 4 40.31 -25.10 1.24
C ARG A 4 39.43 -24.98 -0.01
N ARG A 5 39.76 -25.70 -1.09
CA ARG A 5 38.98 -25.72 -2.33
C ARG A 5 37.63 -26.41 -2.16
N PHE A 6 37.59 -27.51 -1.40
CA PHE A 6 36.35 -28.21 -1.07
C PHE A 6 35.46 -27.36 -0.16
N GLN A 7 36.04 -26.67 0.83
CA GLN A 7 35.28 -25.74 1.69
C GLN A 7 34.67 -24.57 0.90
N MET A 8 35.41 -23.97 -0.04
CA MET A 8 34.87 -22.90 -0.89
C MET A 8 33.73 -23.39 -1.80
N LEU A 9 33.85 -24.61 -2.35
CA LEU A 9 32.84 -25.18 -3.23
C LEU A 9 31.55 -25.50 -2.47
N VAL A 10 31.65 -26.05 -1.26
CA VAL A 10 30.49 -26.29 -0.38
C VAL A 10 29.83 -24.97 0.03
N MET A 11 30.61 -23.94 0.36
CA MET A 11 30.06 -22.64 0.77
C MET A 11 29.40 -21.90 -0.41
N GLY A 12 29.96 -22.01 -1.61
CA GLY A 12 29.34 -21.48 -2.83
C GLY A 12 28.04 -22.19 -3.18
N LEU A 13 28.00 -23.52 -3.06
CA LEU A 13 26.79 -24.31 -3.29
C LEU A 13 25.70 -23.97 -2.27
N ALA A 14 26.05 -23.80 -1.00
CA ALA A 14 25.11 -23.40 0.05
C ALA A 14 24.51 -22.01 -0.20
N ALA A 15 25.31 -21.05 -0.67
CA ALA A 15 24.82 -19.71 -1.02
C ALA A 15 23.88 -19.74 -2.24
N ALA A 16 24.19 -20.56 -3.26
CA ALA A 16 23.32 -20.74 -4.43
C ALA A 16 21.98 -21.41 -4.07
N LEU A 17 22.00 -22.41 -3.19
CA LEU A 17 20.79 -23.06 -2.68
C LEU A 17 19.93 -22.12 -1.82
N ALA A 18 20.56 -21.28 -0.99
CA ALA A 18 19.84 -20.30 -0.17
C ALA A 18 19.23 -19.16 -0.99
N ALA A 19 19.87 -18.73 -2.07
CA ALA A 19 19.32 -17.74 -3.00
C ALA A 19 18.02 -18.23 -3.68
N GLY A 20 17.86 -19.55 -3.87
CA GLY A 20 16.63 -20.14 -4.39
C GLY A 20 15.41 -20.04 -3.45
N CYS A 21 15.61 -19.71 -2.16
CA CYS A 21 14.52 -19.52 -1.21
C CYS A 21 14.00 -18.07 -1.15
N ALA A 22 14.68 -17.12 -1.82
CA ALA A 22 14.23 -15.75 -1.93
C ALA A 22 13.42 -15.57 -3.22
N THR A 23 12.12 -15.84 -3.16
CA THR A 23 11.23 -15.49 -4.27
C THR A 23 10.98 -13.98 -4.26
N VAL A 24 11.02 -13.35 -5.43
CA VAL A 24 10.60 -11.94 -5.57
C VAL A 24 9.08 -11.91 -5.54
N ARG A 25 8.50 -11.14 -4.60
CA ARG A 25 7.07 -10.84 -4.64
C ARG A 25 6.86 -9.68 -5.61
N GLU A 26 6.14 -9.93 -6.70
CA GLU A 26 5.70 -8.87 -7.59
C GLU A 26 4.68 -8.00 -6.86
N VAL A 27 4.89 -6.69 -6.92
CA VAL A 27 4.01 -5.67 -6.35
C VAL A 27 3.29 -5.02 -7.53
N ASP A 28 2.16 -5.59 -7.93
CA ASP A 28 1.32 -4.99 -8.99
C ASP A 28 0.44 -3.88 -8.40
N SER A 29 0.37 -2.74 -9.07
CA SER A 29 -0.42 -1.59 -8.63
C SER A 29 -1.32 -1.12 -9.75
N GLN A 30 -2.63 -1.18 -9.52
CA GLN A 30 -3.61 -0.65 -10.45
C GLN A 30 -3.75 0.85 -10.20
N VAL A 31 -3.44 1.66 -11.22
CA VAL A 31 -3.52 3.12 -11.16
C VAL A 31 -4.64 3.60 -12.08
N GLN A 32 -5.50 4.45 -11.55
CA GLN A 32 -6.56 5.13 -12.30
C GLN A 32 -6.42 6.64 -12.07
N SER A 33 -6.60 7.42 -13.12
CA SER A 33 -6.46 8.88 -13.07
C SER A 33 -7.45 9.56 -14.00
N TRP A 34 -8.07 10.62 -13.51
CA TRP A 34 -9.02 11.44 -14.25
C TRP A 34 -8.67 12.92 -14.09
N SER A 35 -8.81 13.68 -15.17
CA SER A 35 -8.46 15.10 -15.23
C SER A 35 -9.50 15.86 -16.03
N THR A 36 -9.92 17.01 -15.51
CA THR A 36 -10.62 18.05 -16.29
C THR A 36 -9.70 19.22 -16.65
N LEU A 37 -8.46 19.23 -16.14
CA LEU A 37 -7.44 20.21 -16.48
C LEU A 37 -6.94 19.99 -17.91
N SER A 38 -7.05 21.03 -18.73
CA SER A 38 -6.39 21.11 -20.04
C SER A 38 -4.94 21.62 -19.94
N ALA A 39 -4.65 22.43 -18.92
CA ALA A 39 -3.32 22.95 -18.59
C ALA A 39 -3.22 23.19 -17.08
N LEU A 40 -1.99 23.36 -16.58
CA LEU A 40 -1.78 23.78 -15.20
C LEU A 40 -2.30 25.21 -14.99
N PRO A 41 -2.93 25.49 -13.84
CA PRO A 41 -3.37 26.84 -13.56
C PRO A 41 -2.18 27.78 -13.36
N ALA A 42 -2.40 29.07 -13.62
CA ALA A 42 -1.44 30.14 -13.33
C ALA A 42 -1.95 30.99 -12.15
N PRO A 43 -1.22 31.07 -11.02
CA PRO A 43 0.06 30.41 -10.75
C PRO A 43 -0.10 28.89 -10.51
N PRO A 44 0.92 28.07 -10.82
CA PRO A 44 0.89 26.61 -10.64
C PRO A 44 1.16 26.25 -9.18
N THR A 45 0.43 26.85 -8.24
CA THR A 45 0.64 26.69 -6.81
C THR A 45 -0.36 25.71 -6.20
N TYR A 46 0.10 24.97 -5.19
CA TYR A 46 -0.76 24.10 -4.40
C TYR A 46 -0.45 24.16 -2.91
N ARG A 47 -1.44 23.75 -2.10
CA ARG A 47 -1.25 23.42 -0.69
C ARG A 47 -1.78 22.03 -0.39
N LEU A 48 -1.17 21.37 0.58
CA LEU A 48 -1.69 20.10 1.09
C LEU A 48 -2.73 20.37 2.17
N GLU A 49 -3.89 19.72 2.06
CA GLU A 49 -4.95 19.76 3.05
C GLU A 49 -5.12 18.38 3.68
N ARG A 50 -5.07 18.35 5.01
CA ARG A 50 -5.23 17.14 5.81
C ARG A 50 -6.60 17.13 6.46
N LEU A 51 -7.24 15.96 6.47
CA LEU A 51 -8.50 15.77 7.15
C LEU A 51 -8.32 15.73 8.67
N PRO A 52 -9.32 16.16 9.47
CA PRO A 52 -9.27 16.04 10.93
C PRO A 52 -9.00 14.60 11.43
N SER A 53 -9.54 13.59 10.75
CA SER A 53 -9.32 12.17 11.07
C SER A 53 -7.89 11.69 10.83
N GLN A 54 -7.09 12.43 10.06
CA GLN A 54 -5.70 12.08 9.74
C GLN A 54 -4.70 12.70 10.72
N GLN A 55 -5.11 13.69 11.53
CA GLN A 55 -4.22 14.41 12.44
C GLN A 55 -3.57 13.48 13.48
N SER A 56 -4.26 12.44 13.94
CA SER A 56 -3.72 11.47 14.90
C SER A 56 -2.56 10.61 14.35
N THR A 57 -2.42 10.55 13.03
CA THR A 57 -1.51 9.62 12.33
C THR A 57 -0.42 10.38 11.56
N GLU A 58 -0.27 11.69 11.80
CA GLU A 58 0.61 12.59 11.06
C GLU A 58 2.03 12.04 10.81
N LYS A 59 2.68 11.50 11.85
CA LYS A 59 4.04 10.96 11.74
C LYS A 59 4.15 9.79 10.74
N ALA A 60 3.11 8.98 10.62
CA ALA A 60 3.10 7.86 9.68
C ALA A 60 2.77 8.31 8.24
N PHE A 61 2.10 9.46 8.07
CA PHE A 61 1.78 10.03 6.76
C PHE A 61 2.91 10.90 6.17
N ALA A 62 3.75 11.49 7.01
CA ALA A 62 4.87 12.33 6.60
C ALA A 62 5.72 11.78 5.42
N PRO A 63 6.15 10.50 5.38
CA PRO A 63 6.90 9.98 4.23
C PRO A 63 6.07 9.93 2.94
N ILE A 64 4.77 9.65 3.03
CA ILE A 64 3.88 9.58 1.87
C ILE A 64 3.62 10.98 1.32
N GLU A 65 3.45 11.97 2.21
CA GLU A 65 3.33 13.36 1.81
C GLU A 65 4.59 13.89 1.14
N ALA A 66 5.78 13.49 1.59
CA ALA A 66 7.03 13.83 0.93
C ALA A 66 7.11 13.27 -0.50
N LEU A 67 6.64 12.03 -0.71
CA LEU A 67 6.57 11.42 -2.04
C LEU A 67 5.57 12.15 -2.95
N ALA A 68 4.39 12.50 -2.43
CA ALA A 68 3.41 13.28 -3.18
C ALA A 68 3.95 14.67 -3.52
N HIS A 69 4.63 15.33 -2.58
CA HIS A 69 5.28 16.62 -2.82
C HIS A 69 6.29 16.53 -3.98
N GLN A 70 7.16 15.53 -3.97
CA GLN A 70 8.12 15.29 -5.03
C GLN A 70 7.45 14.98 -6.37
N ALA A 71 6.34 14.23 -6.38
CA ALA A 71 5.59 13.94 -7.60
C ALA A 71 4.94 15.21 -8.19
N LEU A 72 4.33 16.03 -7.35
CA LEU A 72 3.71 17.29 -7.76
C LEU A 72 4.74 18.30 -8.27
N GLN A 73 5.92 18.37 -7.64
CA GLN A 73 7.04 19.19 -8.13
C GLN A 73 7.51 18.74 -9.51
N ARG A 74 7.63 17.41 -9.74
CA ARG A 74 7.96 16.87 -11.06
C ARG A 74 6.89 17.18 -12.10
N ALA A 75 5.64 17.34 -11.69
CA ALA A 75 4.54 17.79 -12.55
C ALA A 75 4.53 19.31 -12.78
N GLY A 76 5.45 20.08 -12.21
CA GLY A 76 5.55 21.54 -12.37
C GLY A 76 4.74 22.36 -11.37
N LEU A 77 4.14 21.71 -10.36
CA LEU A 77 3.41 22.39 -9.29
C LEU A 77 4.35 22.81 -8.15
N GLN A 78 4.15 24.01 -7.62
CA GLN A 78 4.93 24.58 -6.52
C GLN A 78 4.09 24.66 -5.25
N ARG A 79 4.67 24.32 -4.11
CA ARG A 79 3.95 24.42 -2.84
C ARG A 79 3.93 25.87 -2.37
N ASP A 80 2.73 26.39 -2.13
CA ASP A 80 2.48 27.69 -1.50
C ASP A 80 1.25 27.55 -0.60
N ASP A 81 1.49 27.44 0.71
CA ASP A 81 0.41 27.23 1.67
C ASP A 81 -0.44 28.51 1.90
N ALA A 82 0.08 29.69 1.51
CA ALA A 82 -0.60 30.97 1.68
C ALA A 82 -1.46 31.36 0.48
N ALA A 83 -0.94 31.18 -0.75
CA ALA A 83 -1.60 31.55 -2.00
C ALA A 83 -1.70 30.38 -3.00
N ALA A 84 -2.10 29.21 -2.52
CA ALA A 84 -2.40 28.05 -3.35
C ALA A 84 -3.56 28.30 -4.32
N ARG A 85 -3.37 27.94 -5.59
CA ARG A 85 -4.47 27.84 -6.55
C ARG A 85 -5.16 26.48 -6.46
N LEU A 86 -4.42 25.43 -6.15
CA LEU A 86 -4.95 24.08 -5.97
C LEU A 86 -4.84 23.60 -4.52
N VAL A 87 -5.86 22.91 -4.05
CA VAL A 87 -5.83 22.15 -2.81
C VAL A 87 -5.60 20.69 -3.15
N VAL A 88 -4.57 20.10 -2.56
CA VAL A 88 -4.26 18.67 -2.69
C VAL A 88 -4.72 17.96 -1.42
N GLN A 89 -5.66 17.06 -1.57
CA GLN A 89 -6.13 16.19 -0.49
C GLN A 89 -5.68 14.76 -0.76
N MET A 90 -5.12 14.10 0.25
CA MET A 90 -4.62 12.74 0.16
C MET A 90 -5.43 11.78 1.03
N GLY A 91 -5.76 10.62 0.48
CA GLY A 91 -6.25 9.47 1.21
C GLY A 91 -5.22 8.35 1.19
N VAL A 92 -4.97 7.72 2.34
CA VAL A 92 -4.17 6.49 2.41
C VAL A 92 -4.95 5.48 3.21
N ARG A 93 -5.06 4.26 2.69
CA ARG A 93 -5.64 3.13 3.41
C ARG A 93 -4.69 1.95 3.39
N ALA A 94 -4.56 1.32 4.54
CA ALA A 94 -3.81 0.10 4.74
C ALA A 94 -4.75 -0.88 5.45
N SER A 95 -5.13 -1.95 4.76
CA SER A 95 -5.98 -2.98 5.33
C SER A 95 -5.42 -4.37 5.02
N GLN A 96 -5.90 -5.35 5.77
CA GLN A 96 -5.67 -6.75 5.48
C GLN A 96 -6.94 -7.29 4.83
N ALA A 97 -6.79 -7.95 3.68
CA ALA A 97 -7.87 -8.66 3.03
C ALA A 97 -7.65 -10.16 3.19
N LEU A 98 -8.74 -10.90 3.33
CA LEU A 98 -8.70 -12.35 3.20
C LEU A 98 -8.93 -12.66 1.72
N PRO A 99 -8.11 -13.55 1.12
CA PRO A 99 -8.39 -14.07 -0.20
C PRO A 99 -9.82 -14.61 -0.27
N ASP A 100 -10.61 -14.14 -1.22
CA ASP A 100 -11.93 -14.68 -1.53
C ASP A 100 -11.76 -15.96 -2.37
N TRP A 101 -11.18 -17.00 -1.75
CA TRP A 101 -10.92 -18.28 -2.40
C TRP A 101 -12.00 -19.30 -2.04
N PRO A 102 -12.52 -20.07 -3.04
CA PRO A 102 -13.61 -21.03 -2.81
C PRO A 102 -13.31 -22.13 -1.79
N HIS A 103 -12.03 -22.38 -1.46
CA HIS A 103 -11.61 -23.50 -0.64
C HIS A 103 -11.51 -23.18 0.86
N TYR A 104 -11.62 -21.90 1.25
CA TYR A 104 -11.56 -21.53 2.66
C TYR A 104 -12.96 -21.33 3.26
N PRO A 105 -13.31 -22.09 4.31
CA PRO A 105 -14.61 -21.92 4.94
C PRO A 105 -14.73 -20.53 5.58
N PRO A 106 -15.90 -19.87 5.46
CA PRO A 106 -16.15 -18.59 6.09
C PRO A 106 -15.87 -18.64 7.60
N MET A 107 -14.91 -17.84 8.05
CA MET A 107 -14.44 -17.84 9.45
C MET A 107 -15.43 -17.22 10.46
N TRP A 108 -16.59 -16.75 10.01
CA TRP A 108 -17.64 -16.10 10.80
C TRP A 108 -18.59 -17.09 11.51
N GLY A 109 -18.20 -18.38 11.61
CA GLY A 109 -19.00 -19.44 12.26
C GLY A 109 -18.47 -19.97 13.59
N TRP A 110 -17.31 -19.52 14.09
CA TRP A 110 -16.67 -20.11 15.27
C TRP A 110 -16.82 -19.24 16.53
N GLY A 111 -18.06 -19.07 16.98
CA GLY A 111 -18.33 -18.74 18.38
C GLY A 111 -18.25 -20.01 19.26
N PRO A 112 -17.96 -19.91 20.57
CA PRO A 112 -17.88 -21.05 21.47
C PRO A 112 -19.29 -21.59 21.78
N GLY A 113 -19.88 -22.25 20.79
CA GLY A 113 -21.15 -22.96 20.88
C GLY A 113 -20.91 -24.42 21.27
N TRP A 114 -21.55 -24.83 22.35
CA TRP A 114 -21.49 -26.15 22.94
C TRP A 114 -21.82 -27.28 21.94
N GLY A 115 -20.94 -28.28 21.83
CA GLY A 115 -21.32 -29.59 21.31
C GLY A 115 -20.34 -30.22 20.34
N GLY A 116 -19.59 -31.24 20.81
CA GLY A 116 -19.21 -32.37 19.96
C GLY A 116 -17.79 -32.36 19.40
N ARG A 117 -16.89 -33.01 20.16
CA ARG A 117 -15.83 -33.92 19.67
C ARG A 117 -15.06 -33.48 18.41
N TYR A 118 -13.94 -32.77 18.52
CA TYR A 118 -12.75 -32.98 17.65
C TYR A 118 -11.53 -32.21 18.20
N PRO A 119 -10.78 -32.74 19.19
CA PRO A 119 -9.53 -32.12 19.66
C PRO A 119 -8.35 -32.29 18.69
N LEU A 120 -8.54 -32.94 17.54
CA LEU A 120 -7.46 -33.33 16.61
C LEU A 120 -7.19 -32.37 15.45
N ARG A 121 -7.91 -31.24 15.34
CA ARG A 121 -7.71 -30.30 14.21
C ARG A 121 -6.98 -28.99 14.53
N ALA A 122 -6.69 -28.66 15.78
CA ALA A 122 -6.03 -27.40 16.12
C ALA A 122 -4.70 -27.19 15.37
N GLY A 123 -3.87 -28.23 15.21
CA GLY A 123 -2.61 -28.17 14.45
C GLY A 123 -2.77 -28.18 12.92
N MET A 124 -3.87 -28.73 12.40
CA MET A 124 -4.18 -28.71 10.97
C MET A 124 -4.82 -27.38 10.53
N MET A 125 -5.43 -26.63 11.47
CA MET A 125 -6.11 -25.37 11.19
C MET A 125 -5.14 -24.19 10.95
N LEU A 126 -3.94 -24.18 11.55
CA LEU A 126 -2.95 -23.13 11.28
C LEU A 126 -2.34 -23.23 9.87
N ARG A 127 -2.35 -24.41 9.26
CA ARG A 127 -1.79 -24.63 7.92
C ARG A 127 -2.77 -24.29 6.79
N GLU A 128 -4.03 -24.09 7.16
CA GLU A 128 -5.19 -23.81 6.32
C GLU A 128 -5.75 -22.40 6.63
N GLN A 129 -4.92 -21.48 7.10
CA GLN A 129 -5.31 -20.08 7.19
C GLN A 129 -4.85 -19.42 5.88
N PRO A 130 -5.76 -18.82 5.08
CA PRO A 130 -5.35 -18.15 3.86
C PRO A 130 -4.34 -17.06 4.19
N PRO A 131 -3.33 -16.83 3.33
CA PRO A 131 -2.37 -15.75 3.56
C PRO A 131 -3.12 -14.42 3.62
N THR A 132 -2.86 -13.61 4.65
CA THR A 132 -3.43 -12.26 4.72
C THR A 132 -2.89 -11.43 3.56
N LEU A 133 -3.77 -11.01 2.65
CA LEU A 133 -3.43 -10.08 1.58
C LEU A 133 -3.29 -8.68 2.19
N GLN A 134 -2.33 -7.91 1.70
CA GLN A 134 -2.05 -6.59 2.25
C GLN A 134 -2.53 -5.56 1.24
N ARG A 135 -3.75 -5.08 1.45
CA ARG A 135 -4.31 -4.04 0.61
C ARG A 135 -3.73 -2.69 1.00
N ARG A 136 -3.15 -2.00 0.02
CA ARG A 136 -2.57 -0.65 0.14
C ARG A 136 -3.19 0.23 -0.92
N GLU A 137 -3.87 1.28 -0.49
CA GLU A 137 -4.54 2.23 -1.37
C GLU A 137 -4.00 3.63 -1.08
N VAL A 138 -3.68 4.38 -2.12
CA VAL A 138 -3.38 5.81 -2.04
C VAL A 138 -4.24 6.54 -3.04
N SER A 139 -4.92 7.58 -2.61
CA SER A 139 -5.68 8.49 -3.47
C SER A 139 -5.22 9.92 -3.28
N LEU A 140 -5.23 10.68 -4.36
CA LEU A 140 -4.83 12.07 -4.40
C LEU A 140 -5.84 12.84 -5.25
N VAL A 141 -6.43 13.87 -4.64
CA VAL A 141 -7.47 14.68 -5.25
C VAL A 141 -7.02 16.13 -5.24
N LEU A 142 -7.04 16.76 -6.41
CA LEU A 142 -6.74 18.17 -6.61
C LEU A 142 -8.05 18.92 -6.82
N ARG A 143 -8.21 20.00 -6.05
CA ARG A 143 -9.39 20.86 -6.09
C ARG A 143 -8.98 22.29 -6.37
N ASP A 144 -9.73 23.01 -7.19
CA ASP A 144 -9.51 24.45 -7.35
C ASP A 144 -9.93 25.16 -6.05
N THR A 145 -9.07 26.05 -5.53
CA THR A 145 -9.30 26.73 -4.25
C THR A 145 -10.49 27.70 -4.33
N ALA A 146 -10.71 28.33 -5.49
CA ALA A 146 -11.77 29.31 -5.71
C ALA A 146 -13.14 28.64 -5.93
N THR A 147 -13.19 27.56 -6.71
CA THR A 147 -14.48 26.89 -7.05
C THR A 147 -14.76 25.66 -6.20
N GLN A 148 -13.76 25.14 -5.46
CA GLN A 148 -13.83 23.92 -4.66
C GLN A 148 -14.12 22.64 -5.47
N GLN A 149 -14.11 22.74 -6.81
CA GLN A 149 -14.35 21.63 -7.74
C GLN A 149 -13.11 20.73 -7.84
N VAL A 150 -13.33 19.42 -7.93
CA VAL A 150 -12.27 18.45 -8.23
C VAL A 150 -11.87 18.61 -9.69
N VAL A 151 -10.60 18.94 -9.92
CA VAL A 151 -10.06 19.16 -11.26
C VAL A 151 -9.17 18.01 -11.72
N TYR A 152 -8.65 17.24 -10.76
CA TYR A 152 -7.86 16.05 -11.03
C TYR A 152 -7.98 15.07 -9.86
N GLU A 153 -8.06 13.79 -10.16
CA GLU A 153 -8.05 12.73 -9.17
C GLU A 153 -7.23 11.55 -9.67
N THR A 154 -6.50 10.91 -8.77
CA THR A 154 -5.80 9.67 -9.05
C THR A 154 -5.85 8.75 -7.84
N SER A 155 -5.96 7.45 -8.11
CA SER A 155 -5.94 6.40 -7.10
C SER A 155 -5.04 5.27 -7.55
N ALA A 156 -4.26 4.73 -6.62
CA ALA A 156 -3.43 3.55 -6.81
C ALA A 156 -3.80 2.50 -5.76
N LEU A 157 -4.02 1.27 -6.19
CA LEU A 157 -4.37 0.13 -5.34
C LEU A 157 -3.39 -1.02 -5.57
N HIS A 158 -2.89 -1.59 -4.48
CA HIS A 158 -2.08 -2.81 -4.44
C HIS A 158 -2.69 -3.82 -3.45
N GLU A 159 -2.59 -5.12 -3.74
CA GLU A 159 -3.09 -6.25 -2.92
C GLU A 159 -2.12 -7.43 -2.85
#